data_AF-A0A7W9X3G2-F1
#
_entry.id   AF-A0A7W9X3G2-F1
#
_cell.length_a   1.000
_cell.length_b   1.000
_cell.length_c   1.000
_cell.angle_alpha   90.00
_cell.angle_beta   90.00
_cell.angle_gamma   90.00
#
_symmetry.space_group_name_H-M   'P 1'
#
loop_
_entity.id
_entity.type
_entity.pdbx_description
1 polymer ?
#
loop_
_entity_poly.entity_id
_entity_poly.type
_entity_poly.pdbx_seq_one_letter_code
_entity_poly.pdbx_strand_id
1 'polypeptide(L)'
;MFCSHCGAPMAPDATACAVCGKAAAVLAAPAVNLDKPSPHGLSGDIPDGVKGWSWGAFFLNWIWAIGNRSWIGLLALVPYVGWIMAFWLGFKGREMAWKNKQWDSLEHFNRVQRKWSQWGVGITVVAAILGILAAIAAPAYQDYTTRERAVQRAANQAADAAPLAGGSSIDSNADNLPTSLRTVAGLLERKTGAAGAGMLLDGQALFTGEDARWQFPLRSFKLSGGKEAILIASSGGRGNSCETLFYFLLADASGVTPTPLFGTCAPQGSIAQRGDTITIKLPDVNRASTIVFENGVVRADGQVVSLTGMNDPSR
;
A
#
# COMPACT_ATOMS: atom_id res chain seq x y z
N MET A 1 -26.49 -50.55 44.70
CA MET A 1 -26.23 -49.11 44.97
C MET A 1 -25.44 -48.97 46.27
N PHE A 2 -24.79 -47.85 46.57
CA PHE A 2 -24.07 -47.64 47.84
C PHE A 2 -24.75 -46.53 48.65
N CYS A 3 -24.78 -46.66 49.98
CA CYS A 3 -25.35 -45.65 50.87
C CYS A 3 -24.52 -44.36 50.80
N SER A 4 -25.13 -43.23 50.49
CA SER A 4 -24.45 -41.93 50.41
C SER A 4 -23.92 -41.41 51.76
N HIS A 5 -24.36 -42.02 52.87
CA HIS A 5 -23.98 -41.57 54.22
C HIS A 5 -22.88 -42.42 54.87
N CYS A 6 -22.78 -43.71 54.54
CA CYS A 6 -21.77 -44.61 55.13
C CYS A 6 -21.01 -45.48 54.12
N GLY A 7 -21.36 -45.43 52.84
CA GLY A 7 -20.67 -46.16 51.78
C GLY A 7 -20.97 -47.66 51.70
N ALA A 8 -21.82 -48.23 52.58
CA ALA A 8 -22.16 -49.65 52.55
C ALA A 8 -22.97 -50.04 51.30
N PRO A 9 -22.79 -51.25 50.74
CA PRO A 9 -23.59 -51.74 49.63
C PRO A 9 -25.05 -51.93 50.04
N MET A 10 -25.95 -51.56 49.14
CA MET A 10 -27.41 -51.62 49.29
C MET A 10 -28.05 -52.28 48.08
N ALA A 11 -29.10 -53.05 48.33
CA ALA A 11 -29.97 -53.60 47.30
C ALA A 11 -30.66 -52.46 46.51
N PRO A 12 -30.97 -52.65 45.22
CA PRO A 12 -31.48 -51.58 44.35
C PRO A 12 -32.84 -51.01 44.76
N ASP A 13 -33.62 -51.76 45.52
CA ASP A 13 -34.98 -51.45 45.99
C ASP A 13 -35.05 -51.15 47.50
N ALA A 14 -33.90 -51.13 48.18
CA ALA A 14 -33.85 -50.89 49.62
C ALA A 14 -34.28 -49.45 49.95
N THR A 15 -35.34 -49.30 50.75
CA THR A 15 -35.86 -47.99 51.20
C THR A 15 -35.03 -47.37 52.34
N ALA A 16 -34.17 -48.16 53.00
CA ALA A 16 -33.23 -47.69 54.01
C ALA A 16 -31.96 -48.57 54.07
N CYS A 17 -30.86 -48.00 54.55
CA CYS A 17 -29.59 -48.71 54.71
C CYS A 17 -29.62 -49.62 55.95
N ALA A 18 -29.38 -50.92 55.77
CA ALA A 18 -29.34 -51.88 56.87
C ALA A 18 -28.18 -51.67 57.86
N VAL A 19 -27.15 -50.91 57.47
CA VAL A 19 -25.96 -50.67 58.32
C VAL A 19 -26.11 -49.43 59.20
N CYS A 20 -26.66 -48.33 58.66
CA CYS A 20 -26.74 -47.06 59.39
C CYS A 20 -28.18 -46.55 59.61
N GLY A 21 -29.19 -47.27 59.12
CA GLY A 21 -30.61 -46.99 59.32
C GLY A 21 -31.18 -45.81 58.53
N LYS A 22 -30.36 -45.09 57.73
CA LYS A 22 -30.82 -43.92 56.98
C LYS A 22 -31.58 -44.30 55.71
N ALA A 23 -32.67 -43.58 55.42
CA ALA A 23 -33.51 -43.79 54.26
C ALA A 23 -32.73 -43.60 52.95
N ALA A 24 -32.96 -44.47 51.98
CA ALA A 24 -32.43 -44.32 50.63
C ALA A 24 -33.17 -43.17 49.95
N ALA A 25 -32.46 -42.07 49.70
CA ALA A 25 -33.02 -40.96 48.95
C ALA A 25 -33.39 -41.44 47.54
N VAL A 26 -34.69 -41.41 47.22
CA VAL A 26 -35.21 -41.70 45.87
C VAL A 26 -34.63 -40.65 44.91
N LEU A 27 -33.70 -41.05 44.06
CA LEU A 27 -33.13 -40.20 43.01
C LEU A 27 -33.62 -40.70 41.65
N ALA A 28 -34.53 -39.94 41.03
CA ALA A 28 -34.43 -39.72 39.59
C ALA A 28 -33.60 -38.44 39.40
N ALA A 29 -32.29 -38.60 39.26
CA ALA A 29 -31.39 -37.56 38.79
C ALA A 29 -30.46 -38.18 37.72
N PRO A 30 -30.24 -37.53 36.57
CA PRO A 30 -29.35 -38.06 35.54
C PRO A 30 -27.89 -37.94 36.01
N ALA A 31 -27.06 -38.83 35.48
CA ALA A 31 -25.67 -39.07 35.87
C ALA A 31 -24.84 -37.78 36.07
N VAL A 32 -24.26 -37.65 37.26
CA VAL A 32 -23.21 -36.66 37.55
C VAL A 32 -21.92 -37.11 36.89
N ASN A 33 -21.41 -36.30 35.96
CA ASN A 33 -20.10 -36.47 35.34
C ASN A 33 -19.06 -35.79 36.26
N LEU A 34 -18.06 -36.53 36.73
CA LEU A 34 -17.09 -36.10 37.77
C LEU A 34 -15.95 -35.20 37.24
N ASP A 35 -15.94 -34.85 35.95
CA ASP A 35 -14.88 -34.03 35.33
C ASP A 35 -15.22 -32.53 35.19
N LYS A 36 -16.28 -32.05 35.85
CA LYS A 36 -16.70 -30.64 35.75
C LYS A 36 -16.90 -30.01 37.12
N PRO A 37 -16.02 -29.09 37.58
CA PRO A 37 -16.33 -28.26 38.73
C PRO A 37 -17.61 -27.47 38.45
N SER A 38 -18.50 -27.47 39.43
CA SER A 38 -19.79 -26.80 39.42
C SER A 38 -19.67 -25.32 38.97
N PRO A 39 -20.74 -24.74 38.37
CA PRO A 39 -20.77 -23.30 38.17
C PRO A 39 -20.62 -22.66 39.55
N HIS A 40 -19.68 -21.73 39.72
CA HIS A 40 -19.58 -20.97 40.97
C HIS A 40 -20.98 -20.45 41.31
N GLY A 41 -21.56 -21.06 42.33
CA GLY A 41 -22.90 -20.76 42.79
C GLY A 41 -22.94 -19.34 43.32
N LEU A 42 -24.02 -18.65 42.97
CA LEU A 42 -24.80 -17.78 43.84
C LEU A 42 -24.00 -17.16 45.01
N SER A 43 -23.60 -15.90 44.82
CA SER A 43 -23.37 -14.96 45.93
C SER A 43 -22.29 -15.36 46.95
N GLY A 44 -21.12 -15.81 46.48
CA GLY A 44 -19.94 -16.03 47.31
C GLY A 44 -18.83 -15.03 46.98
N ASP A 45 -18.17 -14.48 47.99
CA ASP A 45 -17.15 -13.43 47.87
C ASP A 45 -16.08 -13.73 46.81
N ILE A 46 -15.68 -12.68 46.07
CA ILE A 46 -14.60 -12.76 45.08
C ILE A 46 -13.30 -13.13 45.81
N PRO A 47 -12.62 -14.24 45.44
CA PRO A 47 -11.38 -14.64 46.11
C PRO A 47 -10.32 -13.54 46.05
N ASP A 48 -9.53 -13.43 47.12
CA ASP A 48 -8.38 -12.54 47.17
C ASP A 48 -7.41 -12.89 46.02
N GLY A 49 -6.91 -11.86 45.33
CA GLY A 49 -6.05 -12.01 44.14
C GLY A 49 -6.77 -11.95 42.79
N VAL A 50 -8.11 -11.97 42.75
CA VAL A 50 -8.86 -11.67 41.51
C VAL A 50 -8.87 -10.17 41.23
N LYS A 51 -9.23 -9.37 42.25
CA LYS A 51 -9.30 -7.90 42.16
C LYS A 51 -7.92 -7.31 41.85
N GLY A 52 -7.90 -6.25 41.07
CA GLY A 52 -6.67 -5.55 40.71
C GLY A 52 -6.79 -4.85 39.36
N TRP A 53 -5.75 -4.09 39.02
CA TRP A 53 -5.68 -3.40 37.75
C TRP A 53 -5.43 -4.36 36.58
N SER A 54 -6.13 -4.14 35.47
CA SER A 54 -6.03 -4.91 34.24
C SER A 54 -5.44 -4.09 33.11
N TRP A 55 -4.13 -4.15 32.92
CA TRP A 55 -3.47 -3.48 31.79
C TRP A 55 -3.97 -3.96 30.44
N GLY A 56 -4.30 -5.26 30.34
CA GLY A 56 -4.90 -5.82 29.13
C GLY A 56 -6.28 -5.24 28.84
N ALA A 57 -7.14 -5.09 29.85
CA ALA A 57 -8.47 -4.53 29.67
C ALA A 57 -8.44 -3.02 29.38
N PHE A 58 -7.44 -2.30 29.87
CA PHE A 58 -7.27 -0.85 29.68
C PHE A 58 -6.67 -0.47 28.31
N PHE A 59 -5.73 -1.27 27.79
CA PHE A 59 -5.09 -0.98 26.50
C PHE A 59 -5.75 -1.70 25.33
N LEU A 60 -6.25 -2.91 25.56
CA LEU A 60 -6.86 -3.75 24.52
C LEU A 60 -8.39 -3.82 24.66
N ASN A 61 -9.00 -2.88 25.39
CA ASN A 61 -10.43 -2.64 25.61
C ASN A 61 -11.38 -3.68 24.98
N TRP A 62 -11.76 -3.47 23.72
CA TRP A 62 -12.75 -4.27 23.00
C TRP A 62 -12.23 -5.69 22.67
N ILE A 63 -10.94 -5.84 22.35
CA ILE A 63 -10.30 -7.15 22.09
C ILE A 63 -10.31 -8.00 23.36
N TRP A 64 -9.89 -7.39 24.47
CA TRP A 64 -9.92 -8.02 25.78
C TRP A 64 -11.37 -8.32 26.20
N ALA A 65 -12.33 -7.43 25.90
CA ALA A 65 -13.75 -7.62 26.22
C ALA A 65 -14.35 -8.83 25.51
N ILE A 66 -14.11 -8.99 24.20
CA ILE A 66 -14.51 -10.17 23.43
C ILE A 66 -13.82 -11.42 23.99
N GLY A 67 -12.49 -11.31 24.18
CA GLY A 67 -11.65 -12.39 24.70
C GLY A 67 -12.03 -12.84 26.11
N ASN A 68 -12.74 -12.04 26.90
CA ASN A 68 -13.18 -12.35 28.27
C ASN A 68 -14.71 -12.36 28.43
N ARG A 69 -15.47 -12.44 27.32
CA ARG A 69 -16.95 -12.45 27.32
C ARG A 69 -17.58 -11.31 28.13
N SER A 70 -16.95 -10.14 28.10
CA SER A 70 -17.28 -8.96 28.88
C SER A 70 -17.91 -7.90 27.98
N TRP A 71 -19.12 -8.19 27.46
CA TRP A 71 -19.77 -7.42 26.38
C TRP A 71 -19.98 -5.92 26.67
N ILE A 72 -20.18 -5.56 27.94
CA ILE A 72 -20.24 -4.14 28.37
C ILE A 72 -18.96 -3.37 28.01
N GLY A 73 -17.82 -4.06 27.91
CA GLY A 73 -16.55 -3.47 27.49
C GLY A 73 -16.50 -3.03 26.03
N LEU A 74 -17.46 -3.43 25.19
CA LEU A 74 -17.57 -2.93 23.81
C LEU A 74 -17.99 -1.46 23.74
N LEU A 75 -18.56 -0.90 24.82
CA LEU A 75 -18.80 0.55 24.93
C LEU A 75 -17.51 1.37 24.83
N ALA A 76 -16.34 0.73 24.98
CA ALA A 76 -15.05 1.34 24.71
C ALA A 76 -14.86 1.82 23.26
N LEU A 77 -15.68 1.34 22.31
CA LEU A 77 -15.65 1.76 20.91
C LEU A 77 -16.45 3.05 20.64
N VAL A 78 -17.28 3.48 21.58
CA VAL A 78 -18.07 4.71 21.44
C VAL A 78 -17.17 5.91 21.70
N PRO A 79 -17.08 6.89 20.78
CA PRO A 79 -16.27 8.10 21.00
C PRO A 79 -16.63 8.81 22.32
N TYR A 80 -15.63 9.39 22.99
CA TYR A 80 -15.71 10.06 24.31
C TYR A 80 -16.06 9.14 25.48
N VAL A 81 -17.10 8.31 25.36
CA VAL A 81 -17.47 7.28 26.35
C VAL A 81 -16.35 6.26 26.50
N GLY A 82 -15.67 5.94 25.40
CA GLY A 82 -14.66 4.90 25.38
C GLY A 82 -13.46 5.16 26.28
N TRP A 83 -13.11 6.43 26.48
CA TRP A 83 -12.06 6.83 27.42
C TRP A 83 -12.44 6.47 28.86
N ILE A 84 -13.64 6.85 29.30
CA ILE A 84 -14.15 6.51 30.64
C ILE A 84 -14.25 4.98 30.81
N MET A 85 -14.76 4.30 29.78
CA MET A 85 -14.88 2.84 29.78
C MET A 85 -13.53 2.14 29.85
N ALA A 86 -12.47 2.67 29.23
CA ALA A 86 -11.13 2.11 29.31
C ALA A 86 -10.63 2.08 30.76
N PHE A 87 -10.72 3.20 31.48
CA PHE A 87 -10.34 3.26 32.90
C PHE A 87 -11.19 2.35 33.77
N TRP A 88 -12.50 2.33 33.53
CA TRP A 88 -13.40 1.44 34.26
C TRP A 88 -13.07 -0.03 34.02
N LEU A 89 -12.77 -0.43 32.78
CA LEU A 89 -12.26 -1.76 32.44
C LEU A 89 -10.90 -2.05 33.08
N GLY A 90 -10.03 -1.06 33.23
CA GLY A 90 -8.78 -1.19 33.96
C GLY A 90 -9.01 -1.59 35.43
N PHE A 91 -9.95 -0.95 36.13
CA PHE A 91 -10.26 -1.25 37.53
C PHE A 91 -11.12 -2.50 37.72
N LYS A 92 -12.15 -2.70 36.88
CA LYS A 92 -13.18 -3.74 37.05
C LYS A 92 -13.07 -4.92 36.10
N GLY A 93 -12.21 -4.86 35.08
CA GLY A 93 -12.09 -5.88 34.05
C GLY A 93 -11.75 -7.25 34.63
N ARG A 94 -10.78 -7.34 35.55
CA ARG A 94 -10.42 -8.64 36.15
C ARG A 94 -11.57 -9.29 36.91
N GLU A 95 -12.34 -8.52 37.69
CA GLU A 95 -13.53 -9.03 38.39
C GLU A 95 -14.59 -9.54 37.40
N MET A 96 -14.77 -8.84 36.28
CA MET A 96 -15.75 -9.21 35.27
C MET A 96 -15.33 -10.44 34.47
N ALA A 97 -14.06 -10.54 34.09
CA ALA A 97 -13.52 -11.72 33.42
C ALA A 97 -13.60 -12.98 34.31
N TRP A 98 -13.43 -12.81 35.62
CA TRP A 98 -13.62 -13.89 36.59
C TRP A 98 -15.08 -14.38 36.61
N LYS A 99 -16.05 -13.46 36.60
CA LYS A 99 -17.48 -13.79 36.63
C LYS A 99 -18.01 -14.36 35.30
N ASN A 100 -17.46 -13.92 34.17
CA ASN A 100 -18.02 -14.22 32.84
C ASN A 100 -17.45 -15.50 32.19
N LYS A 101 -16.41 -16.11 32.78
CA LYS A 101 -15.74 -17.29 32.25
C LYS A 101 -15.52 -18.34 33.33
N GLN A 102 -15.41 -19.59 32.89
CA GLN A 102 -14.98 -20.70 33.73
C GLN A 102 -13.45 -20.77 33.72
N TRP A 103 -12.87 -20.92 34.91
CA TRP A 103 -11.43 -20.98 35.13
C TRP A 103 -11.11 -22.20 35.98
N ASP A 104 -10.07 -22.95 35.61
CA ASP A 104 -9.70 -24.17 36.33
C ASP A 104 -9.15 -23.88 37.73
N SER A 105 -8.48 -22.73 37.90
CA SER A 105 -7.96 -22.26 39.20
C SER A 105 -7.67 -20.74 39.17
N LEU A 106 -7.40 -20.16 40.35
CA LEU A 106 -6.98 -18.76 40.49
C LEU A 106 -5.64 -18.50 39.79
N GLU A 107 -4.72 -19.46 39.86
CA GLU A 107 -3.40 -19.41 39.20
C GLU A 107 -3.56 -19.46 37.68
N HIS A 108 -4.51 -20.27 37.16
CA HIS A 108 -4.83 -20.27 35.74
C HIS A 108 -5.34 -18.90 35.29
N PHE A 109 -6.31 -18.32 35.99
CA PHE A 109 -6.81 -16.98 35.71
C PHE A 109 -5.69 -15.93 35.72
N ASN A 110 -4.89 -15.90 36.78
CA ASN A 110 -3.81 -14.92 36.94
C ASN A 110 -2.74 -15.05 35.84
N ARG A 111 -2.40 -16.28 35.44
CA ARG A 111 -1.48 -16.51 34.31
C ARG A 111 -2.02 -15.94 33.00
N VAL A 112 -3.30 -16.12 32.73
CA VAL A 112 -3.94 -15.60 31.51
C VAL A 112 -4.05 -14.08 31.55
N GLN A 113 -4.48 -13.49 32.67
CA GLN A 113 -4.56 -12.04 32.82
C GLN A 113 -3.18 -11.36 32.77
N ARG A 114 -2.12 -12.04 33.22
CA ARG A 114 -0.74 -11.56 33.07
C ARG A 114 -0.31 -11.50 31.61
N LYS A 115 -0.63 -12.52 30.81
CA LYS A 115 -0.39 -12.49 29.36
C LYS A 115 -1.15 -11.34 28.68
N TRP A 116 -2.43 -11.16 29.01
CA TRP A 116 -3.20 -10.02 28.51
C TRP A 116 -2.55 -8.68 28.86
N SER A 117 -2.03 -8.54 30.09
CA SER A 117 -1.34 -7.34 30.54
C SER A 117 -0.01 -7.11 29.80
N GLN A 118 0.79 -8.17 29.60
CA GLN A 118 2.05 -8.10 28.85
C GLN A 118 1.82 -7.68 27.39
N TRP A 119 0.85 -8.29 26.71
CA TRP A 119 0.50 -7.92 25.34
C TRP A 119 -0.05 -6.51 25.24
N GLY A 120 -0.95 -6.11 26.16
CA GLY A 120 -1.49 -4.76 26.19
C GLY A 120 -0.40 -3.70 26.32
N VAL A 121 0.48 -3.85 27.32
CA VAL A 121 1.59 -2.92 27.52
C VAL A 121 2.57 -2.95 26.33
N GLY A 122 2.96 -4.14 25.88
CA GLY A 122 3.95 -4.30 24.80
C GLY A 122 3.49 -3.66 23.48
N ILE A 123 2.24 -3.90 23.07
CA ILE A 123 1.66 -3.30 21.86
C ILE A 123 1.60 -1.78 22.00
N THR A 124 1.15 -1.27 23.14
CA THR A 124 1.06 0.18 23.37
C THR A 124 2.44 0.85 23.33
N VAL A 125 3.47 0.24 23.94
CA VAL A 125 4.83 0.80 23.92
C VAL A 125 5.40 0.83 22.50
N VAL A 126 5.25 -0.26 21.74
CA VAL A 126 5.71 -0.31 20.34
C VAL A 126 4.99 0.74 19.48
N ALA A 127 3.67 0.85 19.62
CA ALA A 127 2.88 1.85 18.90
C ALA A 127 3.29 3.28 19.27
N ALA A 128 3.57 3.55 20.56
CA ALA A 128 4.05 4.85 21.02
C ALA A 128 5.42 5.20 20.43
N ILE A 129 6.37 4.26 20.40
CA ILE A 129 7.70 4.47 19.79
C ILE A 129 7.54 4.77 18.29
N LEU A 130 6.77 3.98 17.56
CA LEU A 130 6.51 4.22 16.13
C LEU A 130 5.84 5.57 15.88
N GLY A 131 4.87 5.95 16.73
CA GLY A 131 4.20 7.24 16.67
C GLY A 131 5.16 8.41 16.88
N ILE A 132 6.07 8.31 17.86
CA ILE A 132 7.10 9.32 18.11
C ILE A 132 8.07 9.42 16.93
N LEU A 133 8.57 8.29 16.41
CA LEU A 133 9.44 8.27 15.24
C LEU A 133 8.76 8.90 14.02
N ALA A 134 7.48 8.59 13.79
CA ALA A 134 6.69 9.19 12.72
C ALA A 134 6.51 10.70 12.94
N ALA A 135 6.25 11.16 14.17
CA ALA A 135 6.10 12.58 14.48
C ALA A 135 7.40 13.37 14.25
N ILE A 136 8.57 12.75 14.51
CA ILE A 136 9.88 13.35 14.23
C ILE A 136 10.20 13.34 12.73
N ALA A 137 9.88 12.25 12.03
CA ALA A 137 10.17 12.09 10.60
C ALA A 137 9.21 12.90 9.71
N ALA A 138 7.96 13.12 10.14
CA ALA A 138 6.94 13.84 9.39
C ALA A 138 7.37 15.25 8.94
N PRO A 139 7.93 16.14 9.81
CA PRO A 139 8.36 17.47 9.36
C PRO A 139 9.51 17.38 8.34
N ALA A 140 10.46 16.47 8.51
CA ALA A 140 11.54 16.27 7.53
C ALA A 140 11.03 15.78 6.17
N TYR A 141 10.03 14.89 6.17
CA TYR A 141 9.37 14.41 4.96
C TYR A 141 8.49 15.49 4.31
N GLN A 142 7.82 16.31 5.11
CA GLN A 142 7.05 17.46 4.63
C GLN A 142 7.97 18.51 3.98
N ASP A 143 9.12 18.80 4.57
CA ASP A 143 10.13 19.70 4.00
C ASP A 143 10.65 19.17 2.66
N TYR A 144 10.92 17.87 2.57
CA TYR A 144 11.31 17.23 1.31
C TYR A 144 10.25 17.43 0.22
N THR A 145 8.99 17.04 0.49
CA THR A 145 7.90 17.14 -0.51
C THR A 145 7.49 18.58 -0.83
N THR A 146 7.58 19.50 0.13
CA THR A 146 7.30 20.92 -0.11
C THR A 146 8.38 21.57 -0.97
N ARG A 147 9.65 21.23 -0.77
CA ARG A 147 10.76 21.66 -1.65
C ARG A 147 10.56 21.14 -3.06
N GLU A 148 10.24 19.86 -3.23
CA GLU A 148 9.91 19.29 -4.55
C GLU A 148 8.73 20.01 -5.21
N ARG A 149 7.64 20.25 -4.47
CA ARG A 149 6.48 21.00 -4.97
C ARG A 149 6.81 22.46 -5.28
N ALA A 150 7.67 23.10 -4.50
CA ALA A 150 8.12 24.47 -4.74
C ALA A 150 8.97 24.54 -6.01
N VAL A 151 9.89 23.59 -6.21
CA VAL A 151 10.66 23.44 -7.45
C VAL A 151 9.73 23.21 -8.63
N GLN A 152 8.74 22.31 -8.51
CA GLN A 152 7.77 22.05 -9.58
C GLN A 152 6.89 23.27 -9.87
N ARG A 153 6.43 23.99 -8.85
CA ARG A 153 5.64 25.23 -9.02
C ARG A 153 6.49 26.33 -9.64
N ALA A 154 7.75 26.48 -9.23
CA ALA A 154 8.67 27.41 -9.85
C ALA A 154 8.95 27.02 -11.31
N ALA A 155 9.09 25.73 -11.63
CA ALA A 155 9.24 25.24 -12.99
C ALA A 155 7.99 25.52 -13.85
N ASN A 156 6.79 25.31 -13.29
CA ASN A 156 5.51 25.61 -13.94
C ASN A 156 5.28 27.12 -14.09
N GLN A 157 5.56 27.92 -13.07
CA GLN A 157 5.42 29.38 -13.12
C GLN A 157 6.45 30.01 -14.05
N ALA A 158 7.69 29.50 -14.06
CA ALA A 158 8.63 29.85 -15.10
C ALA A 158 8.06 29.45 -16.47
N ALA A 159 7.38 28.30 -16.59
CA ALA A 159 6.69 27.83 -17.81
C ALA A 159 5.66 28.83 -18.32
N ASP A 160 4.90 29.39 -17.39
CA ASP A 160 3.82 30.31 -17.68
C ASP A 160 4.31 31.77 -17.85
N ALA A 161 5.40 32.17 -17.19
CA ALA A 161 5.93 33.55 -17.18
C ALA A 161 7.04 33.81 -18.20
N ALA A 162 7.67 32.77 -18.74
CA ALA A 162 8.49 32.93 -19.95
C ALA A 162 7.55 33.34 -21.09
N PRO A 163 7.91 34.33 -21.92
CA PRO A 163 7.17 34.59 -23.15
C PRO A 163 7.05 33.26 -23.89
N LEU A 164 5.82 32.83 -24.18
CA LEU A 164 5.57 31.65 -24.98
C LEU A 164 6.23 31.85 -26.35
N ALA A 165 7.47 31.40 -26.48
CA ALA A 165 7.98 30.99 -27.77
C ALA A 165 7.27 29.67 -28.10
N GLY A 166 6.04 29.78 -28.61
CA GLY A 166 5.32 28.70 -29.29
C GLY A 166 5.00 27.47 -28.45
N GLY A 167 4.01 27.56 -27.56
CA GLY A 167 3.26 26.36 -27.13
C GLY A 167 2.52 25.77 -28.32
N SER A 168 3.23 24.96 -29.10
CA SER A 168 2.71 24.30 -30.30
C SER A 168 2.03 22.98 -29.93
N SER A 169 0.96 22.64 -30.64
CA SER A 169 0.43 21.27 -30.62
C SER A 169 1.47 20.29 -31.19
N ILE A 170 1.33 19.03 -30.80
CA ILE A 170 1.86 17.90 -31.53
C ILE A 170 0.67 17.08 -31.99
N ASP A 171 0.64 16.74 -33.27
CA ASP A 171 -0.22 15.70 -33.83
C ASP A 171 0.63 14.78 -34.71
N SER A 172 0.83 13.53 -34.29
CA SER A 172 1.61 12.56 -35.07
C SER A 172 1.00 12.27 -36.44
N ASN A 173 -0.28 12.59 -36.67
CA ASN A 173 -0.95 12.37 -37.95
C ASN A 173 -0.89 13.59 -38.89
N ALA A 174 -0.54 14.78 -38.38
CA ALA A 174 -0.53 16.02 -39.15
C ALA A 174 0.82 16.74 -39.18
N ASP A 175 1.65 16.59 -38.14
CA ASP A 175 2.96 17.22 -38.02
C ASP A 175 4.06 16.25 -38.47
N ASN A 176 4.29 16.11 -39.78
CA ASN A 176 5.49 15.45 -40.27
C ASN A 176 6.56 16.48 -40.63
N LEU A 177 7.75 16.39 -40.01
CA LEU A 177 8.90 17.04 -40.61
C LEU A 177 9.13 16.48 -42.02
N PRO A 178 9.83 17.23 -42.89
CA PRO A 178 10.14 16.75 -44.23
C PRO A 178 10.82 15.37 -44.19
N THR A 179 10.69 14.61 -45.28
CA THR A 179 11.24 13.25 -45.40
C THR A 179 12.74 13.16 -45.13
N SER A 180 13.45 14.30 -45.20
CA SER A 180 14.82 14.48 -44.76
C SER A 180 14.94 15.72 -43.86
N LEU A 181 15.71 15.60 -42.79
CA LEU A 181 15.99 16.64 -41.81
C LEU A 181 17.50 16.74 -41.61
N ARG A 182 18.10 17.90 -41.90
CA ARG A 182 19.51 18.13 -41.60
C ARG A 182 19.68 18.42 -40.11
N THR A 183 20.38 17.53 -39.42
CA THR A 183 20.68 17.61 -37.99
C THR A 183 22.13 17.99 -37.75
N VAL A 184 22.51 18.23 -36.50
CA VAL A 184 23.93 18.42 -36.11
C VAL A 184 24.80 17.18 -36.33
N ALA A 185 24.21 15.99 -36.37
CA ALA A 185 24.93 14.72 -36.57
C ALA A 185 25.00 14.26 -38.03
N GLY A 186 24.18 14.84 -38.93
CA GLY A 186 24.05 14.38 -40.31
C GLY A 186 22.64 14.57 -40.87
N LEU A 187 22.41 14.09 -42.09
CA LEU A 187 21.10 14.08 -42.73
C LEU A 187 20.26 12.91 -42.20
N LEU A 188 19.22 13.22 -41.44
CA LEU A 188 18.26 12.24 -40.94
C LEU A 188 17.13 12.05 -41.95
N GLU A 189 16.94 10.84 -42.45
CA GLU A 189 15.94 10.55 -43.48
C GLU A 189 15.01 9.41 -43.07
N ARG A 190 13.78 9.44 -43.56
CA ARG A 190 12.84 8.34 -43.37
C ARG A 190 13.07 7.25 -44.42
N LYS A 191 13.27 6.02 -43.98
CA LYS A 191 13.19 4.83 -44.85
C LYS A 191 11.72 4.52 -45.14
N THR A 192 11.32 4.59 -46.41
CA THR A 192 9.99 4.20 -46.89
C THR A 192 10.10 3.06 -47.91
N GLY A 193 9.19 2.08 -47.86
CA GLY A 193 9.10 0.99 -48.85
C GLY A 193 8.98 -0.42 -48.25
N ALA A 194 9.06 -1.43 -49.12
CA ALA A 194 8.86 -2.85 -48.79
C ALA A 194 9.90 -3.44 -47.81
N ALA A 195 11.02 -2.74 -47.60
CA ALA A 195 12.12 -3.16 -46.73
C ALA A 195 11.98 -2.69 -45.26
N GLY A 196 10.75 -2.36 -44.83
CA GLY A 196 10.42 -1.89 -43.50
C GLY A 196 10.51 -0.37 -43.35
N ALA A 197 9.92 0.15 -42.27
CA ALA A 197 10.00 1.56 -41.92
C ALA A 197 11.09 1.78 -40.88
N GLY A 198 11.86 2.84 -41.05
CA GLY A 198 12.97 3.14 -40.14
C GLY A 198 13.57 4.49 -40.44
N MET A 199 14.66 4.81 -39.76
CA MET A 199 15.38 6.07 -39.91
C MET A 199 16.77 5.81 -40.47
N LEU A 200 17.23 6.69 -41.33
CA LEU A 200 18.55 6.70 -41.94
C LEU A 200 19.31 7.93 -41.43
N LEU A 201 20.61 7.81 -41.17
CA LEU A 201 21.52 8.93 -40.96
C LEU A 201 22.61 8.86 -42.02
N ASP A 202 22.68 9.90 -42.85
CA ASP A 202 23.58 9.98 -44.02
C ASP A 202 23.48 8.72 -44.90
N GLY A 203 22.25 8.24 -45.13
CA GLY A 203 21.96 7.05 -45.93
C GLY A 203 22.19 5.70 -45.24
N GLN A 204 22.69 5.67 -43.99
CA GLN A 204 22.87 4.44 -43.22
C GLN A 204 21.71 4.21 -42.25
N ALA A 205 21.21 2.98 -42.15
CA ALA A 205 20.14 2.65 -41.19
C ALA A 205 20.58 2.92 -39.75
N LEU A 206 19.80 3.70 -39.01
CA LEU A 206 20.08 4.00 -37.60
C LEU A 206 19.88 2.80 -36.68
N PHE A 207 18.89 1.95 -37.01
CA PHE A 207 18.60 0.70 -36.32
C PHE A 207 17.73 -0.19 -37.22
N THR A 208 17.60 -1.47 -36.85
CA THR A 208 16.80 -2.46 -37.58
C THR A 208 15.30 -2.16 -37.49
N GLY A 209 14.82 -1.71 -36.33
CA GLY A 209 13.44 -1.25 -36.12
C GLY A 209 12.40 -2.35 -36.40
N GLU A 210 12.69 -3.58 -35.99
CA GLU A 210 11.86 -4.77 -36.26
C GLU A 210 10.47 -4.65 -35.61
N ASP A 211 10.37 -3.94 -34.48
CA ASP A 211 9.11 -3.76 -33.75
C ASP A 211 8.25 -2.59 -34.27
N ALA A 212 8.81 -1.69 -35.09
CA ALA A 212 8.11 -0.49 -35.57
C ALA A 212 7.65 -0.62 -37.03
N ARG A 213 6.34 -0.42 -37.26
CA ARG A 213 5.78 -0.40 -38.63
C ARG A 213 6.00 0.93 -39.34
N TRP A 214 6.23 1.99 -38.59
CA TRP A 214 6.54 3.34 -39.06
C TRP A 214 7.23 4.14 -37.98
N GLN A 215 8.12 5.02 -38.42
CA GLN A 215 8.76 6.05 -37.60
C GLN A 215 8.95 7.31 -38.44
N PHE A 216 8.81 8.48 -37.84
CA PHE A 216 9.11 9.75 -38.50
C PHE A 216 9.39 10.89 -37.52
N PRO A 217 10.25 11.85 -37.91
CA PRO A 217 10.57 13.00 -37.09
C PRO A 217 9.41 13.99 -37.06
N LEU A 218 9.08 14.49 -35.86
CA LEU A 218 8.00 15.46 -35.63
C LEU A 218 8.52 16.88 -35.43
N ARG A 219 9.59 17.01 -34.66
CA ARG A 219 10.15 18.32 -34.31
C ARG A 219 11.59 18.17 -33.84
N SER A 220 12.46 19.12 -34.22
CA SER A 220 13.79 19.25 -33.65
C SER A 220 13.86 20.39 -32.65
N PHE A 221 14.70 20.22 -31.64
CA PHE A 221 14.92 21.14 -30.53
C PHE A 221 16.42 21.36 -30.41
N LYS A 222 16.87 22.60 -30.62
CA LYS A 222 18.27 22.96 -30.36
C LYS A 222 18.50 23.00 -28.85
N LEU A 223 19.57 22.38 -28.40
CA LEU A 223 20.01 22.33 -27.01
C LEU A 223 21.34 23.07 -26.87
N SER A 224 21.73 23.39 -25.64
CA SER A 224 23.03 23.96 -25.34
C SER A 224 24.18 23.02 -25.74
N GLY A 225 25.38 23.60 -25.90
CA GLY A 225 26.57 22.83 -26.26
C GLY A 225 26.56 22.27 -27.68
N GLY A 226 25.73 22.82 -28.58
CA GLY A 226 25.65 22.38 -29.98
C GLY A 226 24.90 21.06 -30.18
N LYS A 227 24.17 20.60 -29.16
CA LYS A 227 23.37 19.37 -29.21
C LYS A 227 21.99 19.66 -29.80
N GLU A 228 21.33 18.61 -30.25
CA GLU A 228 19.97 18.67 -30.77
C GLU A 228 19.19 17.45 -30.29
N ALA A 229 17.95 17.66 -29.85
CA ALA A 229 17.01 16.57 -29.59
C ALA A 229 15.95 16.58 -30.68
N ILE A 230 15.68 15.43 -31.27
CA ILE A 230 14.66 15.28 -32.32
C ILE A 230 13.58 14.37 -31.77
N LEU A 231 12.36 14.89 -31.63
CA LEU A 231 11.21 14.08 -31.24
C LEU A 231 10.77 13.24 -32.44
N ILE A 232 10.76 11.93 -32.25
CA ILE A 232 10.32 10.95 -33.24
C ILE A 232 9.03 10.31 -32.75
N ALA A 233 8.03 10.22 -33.63
CA ALA A 233 6.87 9.36 -33.42
C ALA A 233 7.15 7.97 -33.98
N SER A 234 6.76 6.93 -33.24
CA SER A 234 6.98 5.53 -33.57
C SER A 234 5.75 4.70 -33.25
N SER A 235 5.50 3.69 -34.09
CA SER A 235 4.52 2.62 -33.79
C SER A 235 5.11 1.42 -33.05
N GLY A 236 6.43 1.40 -32.80
CA GLY A 236 7.13 0.26 -32.21
C GLY A 236 7.39 0.42 -30.72
N GLY A 237 7.19 -0.68 -29.98
CA GLY A 237 7.19 -0.78 -28.51
C GLY A 237 5.87 -1.35 -27.97
N ARG A 238 5.95 -2.34 -27.06
CA ARG A 238 4.80 -3.06 -26.43
C ARG A 238 3.90 -3.93 -27.32
N GLY A 239 4.39 -4.47 -28.44
CA GLY A 239 3.56 -5.22 -29.38
C GLY A 239 2.47 -4.34 -30.00
N ASN A 240 1.62 -4.87 -30.88
CA ASN A 240 0.65 -4.08 -31.67
C ASN A 240 -0.47 -3.37 -30.87
N SER A 241 -0.29 -3.12 -29.56
CA SER A 241 -1.28 -2.62 -28.62
C SER A 241 -1.32 -1.09 -28.49
N CYS A 242 -0.34 -0.36 -29.02
CA CYS A 242 -0.30 1.10 -28.96
C CYS A 242 -0.17 1.71 -30.35
N GLU A 243 -0.97 2.75 -30.61
CA GLU A 243 -1.00 3.44 -31.90
C GLU A 243 0.26 4.29 -32.11
N THR A 244 0.58 5.14 -31.12
CA THR A 244 1.73 6.05 -31.18
C THR A 244 2.49 6.10 -29.86
N LEU A 245 3.79 5.85 -29.93
CA LEU A 245 4.77 6.18 -28.89
C LEU A 245 5.77 7.20 -29.44
N PHE A 246 6.56 7.78 -28.54
CA PHE A 246 7.55 8.78 -28.88
C PHE A 246 8.90 8.41 -28.27
N TYR A 247 9.97 8.87 -28.90
CA TYR A 247 11.30 8.90 -28.29
C TYR A 247 12.05 10.14 -28.79
N PHE A 248 13.09 10.54 -28.06
CA PHE A 248 14.02 11.56 -28.54
C PHE A 248 15.23 10.88 -29.16
N LEU A 249 15.63 11.36 -30.34
CA LEU A 249 16.93 11.07 -30.93
C LEU A 249 17.86 12.24 -30.60
N LEU A 250 18.87 11.99 -29.77
CA LEU A 250 19.87 12.98 -29.36
C LEU A 250 20.97 12.99 -30.39
N ALA A 251 21.22 14.13 -31.01
CA ALA A 251 22.26 14.32 -32.01
C ALA A 251 23.33 15.27 -31.48
N ASP A 252 24.59 14.90 -31.69
CA ASP A 252 25.75 15.77 -31.51
C ASP A 252 26.84 15.43 -32.55
N ALA A 253 28.02 16.05 -32.43
CA ALA A 253 29.11 15.84 -33.38
C ALA A 253 29.66 14.40 -33.40
N SER A 254 29.35 13.58 -32.38
CA SER A 254 29.78 12.18 -32.31
C SER A 254 28.79 11.20 -32.94
N GLY A 255 27.57 11.65 -33.24
CA GLY A 255 26.52 10.84 -33.86
C GLY A 255 25.17 11.04 -33.19
N VAL A 256 24.37 9.97 -33.15
CA VAL A 256 23.04 10.01 -32.54
C VAL A 256 22.84 8.92 -31.49
N THR A 257 22.02 9.19 -30.48
CA THR A 257 21.64 8.24 -29.43
C THR A 257 20.16 8.38 -29.11
N PRO A 258 19.36 7.29 -29.18
CA PRO A 258 17.95 7.36 -28.85
C PRO A 258 17.71 7.27 -27.33
N THR A 259 16.67 7.91 -26.85
CA THR A 259 16.10 7.66 -25.52
C THR A 259 15.18 6.43 -25.55
N PRO A 260 14.78 5.88 -24.39
CA PRO A 260 13.69 4.91 -24.35
C PRO A 260 12.39 5.51 -24.92
N LEU A 261 11.55 4.63 -25.48
CA LEU A 261 10.20 4.97 -25.90
C LEU A 261 9.33 5.35 -24.69
N PHE A 262 8.49 6.37 -24.86
CA PHE A 262 7.56 6.90 -23.88
C PHE A 262 6.23 7.30 -24.53
N GLY A 263 5.20 7.50 -23.71
CA GLY A 263 3.90 7.98 -24.16
C GLY A 263 2.72 7.23 -23.54
N THR A 264 1.52 7.70 -23.84
CA THR A 264 0.23 7.18 -23.36
C THR A 264 -0.58 6.50 -24.46
N CYS A 265 0.06 6.23 -25.61
CA CYS A 265 -0.58 5.72 -26.83
C CYS A 265 -1.51 6.74 -27.53
N ALA A 266 -1.54 7.99 -27.03
CA ALA A 266 -2.21 9.10 -27.68
C ALA A 266 -1.33 9.72 -28.80
N PRO A 267 -1.87 9.96 -30.01
CA PRO A 267 -1.13 10.54 -31.13
C PRO A 267 -0.90 12.06 -31.00
N GLN A 268 -1.63 12.70 -30.10
CA GLN A 268 -1.72 14.15 -30.00
C GLN A 268 -1.45 14.66 -28.59
N GLY A 269 -0.92 15.89 -28.50
CA GLY A 269 -0.60 16.53 -27.24
C GLY A 269 -0.15 17.97 -27.39
N SER A 270 0.46 18.49 -26.34
CA SER A 270 1.09 19.82 -26.35
C SER A 270 2.56 19.70 -25.96
N ILE A 271 3.39 20.55 -26.55
CA ILE A 271 4.81 20.61 -26.27
C ILE A 271 5.27 22.03 -26.01
N ALA A 272 6.22 22.16 -25.08
CA ALA A 272 6.92 23.38 -24.80
C ALA A 272 8.40 23.08 -24.54
N GLN A 273 9.28 24.01 -24.91
CA GLN A 273 10.70 23.95 -24.58
C GLN A 273 11.07 25.16 -23.70
N ARG A 274 11.85 24.92 -22.64
CA ARG A 274 12.55 25.95 -21.87
C ARG A 274 14.03 25.56 -21.78
N GLY A 275 14.89 26.32 -22.45
CA GLY A 275 16.32 25.99 -22.49
C GLY A 275 16.50 24.57 -23.00
N ASP A 276 17.19 23.73 -22.24
CA ASP A 276 17.43 22.32 -22.58
C ASP A 276 16.33 21.37 -22.09
N THR A 277 15.31 21.89 -21.43
CA THR A 277 14.17 21.11 -20.93
C THR A 277 13.02 21.15 -21.94
N ILE A 278 12.54 19.97 -22.34
CA ILE A 278 11.38 19.82 -23.22
C ILE A 278 10.26 19.13 -22.43
N THR A 279 9.08 19.74 -22.40
CA THR A 279 7.91 19.22 -21.70
C THR A 279 6.82 18.88 -22.70
N ILE A 280 6.32 17.64 -22.64
CA ILE A 280 5.22 17.14 -23.46
C ILE A 280 4.07 16.77 -22.52
N LYS A 281 2.86 17.23 -22.82
CA LYS A 281 1.64 16.76 -22.15
C LYS A 281 0.82 15.94 -23.12
N LEU A 282 0.57 14.68 -22.74
CA LEU A 282 -0.22 13.72 -23.51
C LEU A 282 -1.51 13.38 -22.75
N PRO A 283 -2.66 13.23 -23.44
CA PRO A 283 -3.87 12.67 -22.84
C PRO A 283 -3.64 11.25 -22.34
N ASP A 284 -4.20 10.90 -21.19
CA ASP A 284 -4.27 9.54 -20.63
C ASP A 284 -5.69 9.30 -20.10
N VAL A 285 -6.06 8.04 -19.84
CA VAL A 285 -7.44 7.57 -19.58
C VAL A 285 -8.21 8.45 -18.58
N ASN A 286 -7.52 8.94 -17.54
CA ASN A 286 -8.14 9.73 -16.46
C ASN A 286 -7.45 11.07 -16.16
N ARG A 287 -6.31 11.39 -16.81
CA ARG A 287 -5.53 12.62 -16.57
C ARG A 287 -4.58 12.89 -17.73
N ALA A 288 -3.97 14.07 -17.80
CA ALA A 288 -2.83 14.26 -18.71
C ALA A 288 -1.55 13.69 -18.07
N SER A 289 -0.77 12.92 -18.83
CA SER A 289 0.60 12.54 -18.45
C SER A 289 1.58 13.64 -18.88
N THR A 290 2.51 13.99 -18.00
CA THR A 290 3.55 14.99 -18.27
C THR A 290 4.88 14.28 -18.46
N ILE A 291 5.42 14.37 -19.67
CA ILE A 291 6.75 13.90 -20.02
C ILE A 291 7.70 15.08 -19.98
N VAL A 292 8.82 14.92 -19.29
CA VAL A 292 9.91 15.90 -19.23
C VAL A 292 11.17 15.24 -19.76
N PHE A 293 11.76 15.84 -20.78
CA PHE A 293 13.10 15.54 -21.26
C PHE A 293 14.06 16.60 -20.74
N GLU A 294 15.16 16.17 -20.12
CA GLU A 294 16.21 17.06 -19.63
C GLU A 294 17.53 16.27 -19.54
N ASN A 295 18.62 16.86 -20.02
CA ASN A 295 19.97 16.26 -19.95
C ASN A 295 20.06 14.83 -20.51
N GLY A 296 19.32 14.53 -21.58
CA GLY A 296 19.31 13.20 -22.19
C GLY A 296 18.41 12.18 -21.49
N VAL A 297 17.75 12.56 -20.38
CA VAL A 297 16.90 11.68 -19.58
C VAL A 297 15.44 12.03 -19.80
N VAL A 298 14.61 11.01 -20.02
CA VAL A 298 13.16 11.15 -20.09
C VAL A 298 12.53 10.77 -18.74
N ARG A 299 11.63 11.61 -18.25
CA ARG A 299 10.81 11.37 -17.07
C ARG A 299 9.33 11.42 -17.44
N ALA A 300 8.56 10.42 -17.05
CA ALA A 300 7.11 10.41 -17.15
C ALA A 300 6.51 10.61 -15.76
N ASP A 301 5.68 11.63 -15.57
CA ASP A 301 5.06 12.00 -14.29
C ASP A 301 6.07 12.08 -13.12
N GLY A 302 7.29 12.54 -13.40
CA GLY A 302 8.41 12.68 -12.45
C GLY A 302 9.30 11.43 -12.31
N GLN A 303 8.88 10.26 -12.80
CA GLN A 303 9.66 9.02 -12.74
C GLN A 303 10.53 8.83 -13.98
N VAL A 304 11.78 8.40 -13.81
CA VAL A 304 12.69 8.12 -14.92
C VAL A 304 12.19 6.94 -15.75
N VAL A 305 12.09 7.13 -17.06
CA VAL A 305 11.77 6.05 -18.01
C VAL A 305 13.06 5.27 -18.27
N SER A 306 13.16 4.06 -17.73
CA SER A 306 14.32 3.19 -17.93
C SER A 306 14.22 2.42 -19.25
N LEU A 307 15.36 2.17 -19.89
CA LEU A 307 15.42 1.33 -21.09
C LEU A 307 15.16 -0.14 -20.72
N THR A 308 14.27 -0.77 -21.47
CA THR A 308 13.88 -2.18 -21.37
C THR A 308 13.69 -2.74 -22.78
N GLY A 309 13.60 -4.06 -22.91
CA GLY A 309 13.35 -4.66 -24.22
C GLY A 309 12.01 -4.27 -24.87
N MET A 310 11.05 -3.70 -24.13
CA MET A 310 9.74 -3.31 -24.65
C MET A 310 9.62 -1.84 -25.07
N ASN A 311 10.63 -1.02 -24.76
CA ASN A 311 10.67 0.41 -25.05
C ASN A 311 12.03 0.84 -25.61
N ASP A 312 12.71 -0.09 -26.27
CA ASP A 312 13.94 0.16 -27.01
C ASP A 312 13.57 0.47 -28.47
N PRO A 313 13.76 1.71 -28.96
CA PRO A 313 13.40 2.09 -30.32
C PRO A 313 14.29 1.45 -31.39
N SER A 314 15.41 0.84 -31.00
CA SER A 314 16.30 0.15 -31.93
C SER A 314 15.84 -1.26 -32.28
N ARG A 315 14.92 -1.82 -31.48
CA ARG A 315 14.38 -3.17 -31.68
C ARG A 315 13.32 -3.21 -32.76
#